data_AF-A0ABD4SDC4-F1
#
_entry.id   AF-A0ABD4SDC4-F1
#
_cell.length_a   1.000
_cell.length_b   1.000
_cell.length_c   1.000
_cell.angle_alpha   90.00
_cell.angle_beta   90.00
_cell.angle_gamma   90.00
#
_symmetry.space_group_name_H-M   'P 1'
#
loop_
_entity.id
_entity.type
_entity.pdbx_description
1 polymer ?
#
loop_
_entity_poly.entity_id
_entity_poly.type
_entity_poly.pdbx_seq_one_letter_code
_entity_poly.pdbx_strand_id
1 'polypeptide(L)'
;KRIMTTFPEASFQYGSQTYVDRKNLLLPKGHFMDAIAISGIKPVGQMPETVTMISQFRKKKRSLHEATARKGRKQPNTSSKRNEKNTKYACGLWLNDYVRVIGNHVKGYVKGFKSNGYYVYLTDGLGNYVLNSGRNYVNTKQCQLITHNGSWQKAEQKLSLYKFK
;
A
#
# COMPACT_ATOMS: atom_id res chain seq x y z
N LYS A 1 -26.62 18.28 10.58
CA LYS A 1 -26.43 19.64 11.13
C LYS A 1 -25.03 19.88 11.69
N ARG A 2 -24.48 19.07 12.60
CA ARG A 2 -23.15 19.32 13.24
C ARG A 2 -22.04 19.73 12.26
N ILE A 3 -21.82 18.98 11.17
CA ILE A 3 -20.75 19.27 10.19
C ILE A 3 -20.95 20.63 9.50
N MET A 4 -22.17 20.95 9.08
CA MET A 4 -22.49 22.25 8.44
C MET A 4 -22.34 23.43 9.40
N THR A 5 -22.57 23.19 10.71
CA THR A 5 -22.35 24.21 11.74
C THR A 5 -20.87 24.42 12.04
N THR A 6 -20.07 23.35 12.01
CA THR A 6 -18.63 23.41 12.27
C THR A 6 -17.84 24.02 11.11
N PHE A 7 -18.31 23.83 9.87
CA PHE A 7 -17.66 24.33 8.65
C PHE A 7 -18.65 25.18 7.83
N PRO A 8 -19.00 26.38 8.31
CA PRO A 8 -19.96 27.24 7.62
C PRO A 8 -19.46 27.72 6.24
N GLU A 9 -18.15 27.79 6.05
CA GLU A 9 -17.49 28.16 4.79
C GLU A 9 -17.47 27.04 3.75
N ALA A 10 -17.76 25.80 4.15
CA ALA A 10 -17.72 24.66 3.25
C ALA A 10 -18.98 24.60 2.37
N SER A 11 -18.78 24.41 1.06
CA SER A 11 -19.86 24.06 0.13
C SER A 11 -20.15 22.56 0.21
N PHE A 12 -21.42 22.20 0.35
CA PHE A 12 -21.87 20.82 0.41
C PHE A 12 -22.63 20.47 -0.86
N GLN A 13 -22.31 19.31 -1.44
CA GLN A 13 -23.00 18.80 -2.62
C GLN A 13 -23.59 17.42 -2.35
N TYR A 14 -24.82 17.23 -2.82
CA TYR A 14 -25.51 15.95 -2.73
C TYR A 14 -25.08 15.00 -3.85
N GLY A 15 -25.01 13.71 -3.54
CA GLY A 15 -24.59 12.70 -4.51
C GLY A 15 -25.49 12.60 -5.75
N SER A 16 -26.78 12.94 -5.64
CA SER A 16 -27.69 13.06 -6.79
C SER A 16 -27.25 14.15 -7.76
N GLN A 17 -26.87 15.32 -7.24
CA GLN A 17 -26.35 16.43 -8.05
C GLN A 17 -25.01 16.05 -8.69
N THR A 18 -24.09 15.48 -7.91
CA THR A 18 -22.80 14.99 -8.42
C THR A 18 -22.96 13.96 -9.53
N TYR A 19 -23.95 13.07 -9.44
CA TYR A 19 -24.25 12.10 -10.49
C TYR A 19 -24.64 12.80 -11.81
N VAL A 20 -25.52 13.80 -11.75
CA VAL A 20 -25.96 14.57 -12.92
C VAL A 20 -24.78 15.35 -13.52
N ASP A 21 -24.03 16.06 -12.69
CA ASP A 21 -22.87 16.86 -13.13
C ASP A 21 -21.81 15.98 -13.79
N ARG A 22 -21.50 14.82 -13.19
CA ARG A 22 -20.56 13.86 -13.76
C ARG A 22 -21.00 13.33 -15.13
N LYS A 23 -22.30 13.10 -15.32
CA LYS A 23 -22.87 12.67 -16.61
C LYS A 23 -22.80 13.79 -17.65
N ASN A 24 -23.09 15.03 -17.27
CA ASN A 24 -22.97 16.20 -18.15
C ASN A 24 -21.52 16.42 -18.60
N LEU A 25 -20.55 16.13 -17.73
CA LEU A 25 -19.12 16.18 -18.02
C LEU A 25 -18.57 14.93 -18.74
N LEU A 26 -19.42 13.96 -19.08
CA LEU A 26 -19.04 12.67 -19.71
C LEU A 26 -17.99 11.88 -18.91
N LEU A 27 -17.94 12.05 -17.60
CA LEU A 27 -16.97 11.37 -16.74
C LEU A 27 -17.47 9.97 -16.31
N PRO A 28 -16.61 8.93 -16.36
CA PRO A 28 -16.94 7.60 -15.88
C PRO A 28 -17.15 7.60 -14.36
N LYS A 29 -17.83 6.57 -13.83
CA LYS A 29 -18.04 6.45 -12.38
C LYS A 29 -16.71 6.21 -11.66
N GLY A 30 -16.42 6.99 -10.62
CA GLY A 30 -15.28 6.80 -9.73
C GLY A 30 -15.11 7.95 -8.75
N HIS A 31 -14.53 7.68 -7.57
CA HIS A 31 -14.43 8.68 -6.50
C HIS A 31 -13.71 9.97 -6.90
N PHE A 32 -12.61 9.88 -7.66
CA PHE A 32 -11.90 11.07 -8.11
C PHE A 32 -12.67 11.83 -9.21
N MET A 33 -13.45 11.12 -10.05
CA MET A 33 -14.33 11.75 -11.04
C MET A 33 -15.47 12.51 -10.38
N ASP A 34 -16.04 11.95 -9.31
CA ASP A 34 -17.04 12.63 -8.49
C ASP A 34 -16.43 13.90 -7.86
N ALA A 35 -15.16 13.86 -7.42
CA ALA A 35 -14.46 15.04 -6.92
C ALA A 35 -14.24 16.12 -7.99
N ILE A 36 -13.94 15.73 -9.24
CA ILE A 36 -13.85 16.66 -10.38
C ILE A 36 -15.20 17.30 -10.66
N ALA A 37 -16.29 16.52 -10.63
CA ALA A 37 -17.63 17.05 -10.82
C ALA A 37 -18.02 18.04 -9.70
N ILE A 38 -17.66 17.73 -8.44
CA ILE A 38 -17.93 18.60 -7.27
C ILE A 38 -17.08 19.89 -7.28
N SER A 39 -15.87 19.86 -7.84
CA SER A 39 -14.96 21.01 -7.82
C SER A 39 -15.42 22.18 -8.68
N GLY A 40 -16.38 21.97 -9.59
CA GLY A 40 -16.92 23.00 -10.47
C GLY A 40 -15.98 23.39 -11.63
N ILE A 41 -14.89 22.65 -11.87
CA ILE A 41 -13.94 22.90 -12.97
C ILE A 41 -14.56 22.43 -14.29
N LYS A 42 -14.77 23.35 -15.25
CA LYS A 42 -15.56 23.08 -16.47
C LYS A 42 -14.77 22.72 -17.74
N PRO A 43 -13.50 23.12 -17.91
CA PRO A 43 -12.64 22.45 -18.88
C PRO A 43 -11.73 21.46 -18.16
N VAL A 44 -12.02 20.17 -18.27
CA VAL A 44 -11.06 19.13 -17.91
C VAL A 44 -10.14 18.90 -19.12
N GLY A 45 -9.06 19.69 -19.21
CA GLY A 45 -8.22 19.77 -20.40
C GLY A 45 -7.50 18.46 -20.76
N GLN A 46 -7.23 17.58 -19.79
CA GLN A 46 -6.64 16.26 -20.02
C GLN A 46 -6.96 15.32 -18.88
N MET A 47 -7.31 14.07 -19.21
CA MET A 47 -7.40 12.99 -18.23
C MET A 47 -6.00 12.53 -17.82
N PRO A 48 -5.74 12.28 -16.53
CA PRO A 48 -4.44 11.79 -16.11
C PRO A 48 -4.16 10.42 -16.71
N GLU A 49 -2.97 10.21 -17.25
CA GLU A 49 -2.58 8.91 -17.81
C GLU A 49 -2.21 7.90 -16.71
N THR A 50 -1.85 8.39 -15.53
CA THR A 50 -1.37 7.60 -14.40
C THR A 50 -2.09 7.97 -13.11
N VAL A 51 -2.20 6.99 -12.22
CA VAL A 51 -2.69 7.13 -10.86
C VAL A 51 -1.54 6.86 -9.91
N THR A 52 -1.29 7.80 -8.99
CA THR A 52 -0.40 7.58 -7.86
C THR A 52 -1.20 7.10 -6.66
N MET A 53 -0.80 5.97 -6.10
CA MET A 53 -1.42 5.39 -4.91
C MET A 53 -0.43 5.47 -3.74
N ILE A 54 -0.90 5.96 -2.61
CA ILE A 54 -0.15 5.95 -1.36
C ILE A 54 -0.83 4.96 -0.43
N SER A 55 -0.09 3.94 0.00
CA SER A 55 -0.63 2.88 0.85
C SER A 55 0.21 2.70 2.11
N GLN A 56 -0.44 2.28 3.19
CA GLN A 56 0.26 2.03 4.44
C GLN A 56 0.79 0.59 4.47
N PHE A 57 2.11 0.44 4.50
CA PHE A 57 2.77 -0.84 4.72
C PHE A 57 2.78 -1.23 6.20
N ARG A 58 2.29 -2.43 6.49
CA ARG A 58 2.26 -2.97 7.84
C ARG A 58 3.57 -3.67 8.21
N LYS A 59 4.42 -3.02 9.02
CA LYS A 59 5.70 -3.60 9.50
C LYS A 59 5.58 -4.72 10.53
N LYS A 60 4.46 -4.79 11.26
CA LYS A 60 4.24 -5.81 12.30
C LYS A 60 3.06 -6.68 11.90
N LYS A 61 3.17 -8.01 12.02
CA LYS A 61 1.96 -8.86 12.02
C LYS A 61 1.15 -8.52 13.28
N ARG A 62 -0.19 -8.47 13.18
CA ARG A 62 -1.04 -8.49 14.39
C ARG A 62 -0.57 -9.70 15.20
N SER A 63 -0.31 -9.55 16.50
CA SER A 63 -0.14 -10.73 17.34
C SER A 63 -1.39 -11.58 17.12
N LEU A 64 -1.20 -12.78 16.58
CA LEU A 64 -2.16 -13.83 16.87
C LEU A 64 -2.02 -14.03 18.37
N HIS A 65 -2.90 -13.40 19.16
CA HIS A 65 -3.36 -14.11 20.34
C HIS A 65 -3.83 -15.48 19.83
N GLU A 66 -3.47 -16.55 20.52
CA GLU A 66 -4.00 -17.87 20.21
C GLU A 66 -5.53 -17.77 20.33
N ALA A 67 -6.21 -17.41 19.24
CA ALA A 67 -7.66 -17.18 19.22
C ALA A 67 -8.41 -18.49 19.48
N THR A 68 -7.74 -19.62 19.23
CA THR A 68 -8.21 -20.95 19.60
C THR A 68 -7.52 -21.39 20.88
N ALA A 69 -8.22 -21.25 22.00
CA ALA A 69 -7.90 -22.02 23.20
C ALA A 69 -7.92 -23.50 22.80
N ARG A 70 -6.81 -24.22 23.04
CA ARG A 70 -6.78 -25.67 22.76
C ARG A 70 -7.73 -26.36 23.74
N LYS A 71 -8.84 -26.92 23.22
CA LYS A 71 -9.80 -27.72 23.99
C LYS A 71 -9.04 -28.79 24.79
N GLY A 72 -9.21 -28.80 26.11
CA GLY A 72 -8.64 -29.83 27.00
C GLY A 72 -7.42 -29.43 27.85
N ARG A 73 -6.88 -28.21 27.76
CA ARG A 73 -5.86 -27.74 28.74
C ARG A 73 -6.53 -27.09 29.95
N LYS A 74 -6.27 -27.65 31.14
CA LYS A 74 -6.73 -27.11 32.43
C LYS A 74 -5.83 -25.99 32.98
N GLN A 75 -4.59 -25.88 32.52
CA GLN A 75 -3.62 -24.88 33.01
C GLN A 75 -3.15 -23.94 31.89
N PRO A 76 -3.02 -22.63 32.14
CA PRO A 76 -2.56 -21.65 31.17
C PRO A 76 -1.09 -21.89 30.80
N ASN A 77 -0.74 -21.59 29.54
CA ASN A 77 0.63 -21.76 29.04
C ASN A 77 1.54 -20.61 29.53
N THR A 78 2.08 -20.73 30.74
CA THR A 78 2.98 -19.73 31.35
C THR A 78 4.40 -19.77 30.80
N SER A 79 4.81 -20.89 30.18
CA SER A 79 6.15 -21.10 29.62
C SER A 79 6.23 -20.85 28.11
N SER A 80 5.19 -20.26 27.50
CA SER A 80 5.18 -20.05 26.05
C SER A 80 6.35 -19.16 25.60
N LYS A 81 7.30 -19.76 24.87
CA LYS A 81 8.41 -19.02 24.28
C LYS A 81 7.85 -18.08 23.21
N ARG A 82 8.01 -16.77 23.40
CA ARG A 82 7.74 -15.79 22.35
C ARG A 82 8.81 -15.92 21.28
N ASN A 83 8.52 -16.70 20.23
CA ASN A 83 9.38 -16.71 19.06
C ASN A 83 9.34 -15.33 18.39
N GLU A 84 10.50 -14.81 17.97
CA GLU A 84 10.61 -13.56 17.23
C GLU A 84 10.02 -13.74 15.83
N LYS A 85 8.70 -13.63 15.72
CA LYS A 85 7.95 -13.95 14.48
C LYS A 85 8.11 -12.91 13.36
N ASN A 86 8.82 -11.81 13.59
CA ASN A 86 8.93 -10.71 12.63
C ASN A 86 10.36 -10.17 12.57
N THR A 87 11.15 -10.66 11.62
CA THR A 87 12.42 -10.03 11.26
C THR A 87 12.12 -8.70 10.56
N LYS A 88 12.38 -7.59 11.25
CA LYS A 88 12.13 -6.23 10.72
C LYS A 88 13.35 -5.63 10.04
N TYR A 89 14.52 -6.12 10.39
CA TYR A 89 15.81 -5.66 9.92
C TYR A 89 16.72 -6.86 9.78
N ALA A 90 17.44 -6.96 8.67
CA ALA A 90 18.49 -7.94 8.48
C ALA A 90 19.51 -7.45 7.45
N CYS A 91 20.79 -7.73 7.70
CA CYS A 91 21.89 -7.44 6.78
C CYS A 91 21.89 -6.00 6.22
N GLY A 92 21.58 -4.99 7.05
CA GLY A 92 21.60 -3.58 6.64
C GLY A 92 20.29 -3.03 6.07
N LEU A 93 19.28 -3.87 5.84
CA LEU A 93 17.99 -3.45 5.28
C LEU A 93 16.85 -3.63 6.26
N TRP A 94 15.90 -2.70 6.25
CA TRP A 94 14.65 -2.76 6.98
C TRP A 94 13.49 -3.20 6.09
N LEU A 95 12.45 -3.78 6.70
CA LEU A 95 11.16 -3.94 6.04
C LEU A 95 10.65 -2.59 5.54
N ASN A 96 10.17 -2.59 4.30
CA ASN A 96 9.71 -1.44 3.54
C ASN A 96 10.82 -0.51 3.02
N ASP A 97 12.10 -0.85 3.15
CA ASP A 97 13.12 -0.09 2.46
C ASP A 97 12.93 -0.18 0.95
N TYR A 98 13.11 0.95 0.27
CA TYR A 98 13.07 0.98 -1.18
C TYR A 98 14.50 0.85 -1.71
N VAL A 99 14.74 -0.21 -2.48
CA VAL A 99 16.08 -0.60 -2.91
C VAL A 99 16.14 -0.75 -4.42
N ARG A 100 17.34 -0.58 -4.98
CA ARG A 100 17.70 -0.94 -6.35
C ARG A 100 18.56 -2.19 -6.34
N VAL A 101 18.32 -3.12 -7.24
CA VAL A 101 19.17 -4.28 -7.45
C VAL A 101 20.29 -3.92 -8.45
N ILE A 102 21.52 -4.23 -8.05
CA ILE A 102 22.72 -4.00 -8.87
C ILE A 102 22.70 -4.97 -10.06
N GLY A 103 22.95 -4.44 -11.27
CA GLY A 103 23.11 -5.23 -12.50
C GLY A 103 21.84 -5.42 -13.35
N ASN A 104 20.64 -5.27 -12.79
CA ASN A 104 19.38 -5.42 -13.56
C ASN A 104 18.42 -4.22 -13.43
N HIS A 105 18.83 -3.15 -12.73
CA HIS A 105 18.08 -1.90 -12.52
C HIS A 105 16.68 -2.04 -11.91
N VAL A 106 16.32 -3.22 -11.40
CA VAL A 106 15.02 -3.46 -10.75
C VAL A 106 14.97 -2.71 -9.43
N LYS A 107 13.83 -2.05 -9.16
CA LYS A 107 13.58 -1.35 -7.91
C LYS A 107 12.34 -1.90 -7.22
N GLY A 108 12.36 -1.95 -5.90
CA GLY A 108 11.21 -2.44 -5.14
C GLY A 108 11.35 -2.22 -3.64
N TYR A 109 10.24 -2.43 -2.95
CA TYR A 109 10.15 -2.39 -1.49
C TYR A 109 10.52 -3.74 -0.89
N VAL A 110 11.33 -3.74 0.17
CA VAL A 110 11.64 -4.93 0.95
C VAL A 110 10.38 -5.45 1.64
N LYS A 111 9.88 -6.59 1.16
CA LYS A 111 8.66 -7.25 1.67
C LYS A 111 8.95 -8.23 2.80
N GLY A 112 10.13 -8.84 2.79
CA GLY A 112 10.53 -9.86 3.74
C GLY A 112 11.94 -10.39 3.50
N PHE A 113 12.41 -11.20 4.44
CA PHE A 113 13.75 -11.76 4.45
C PHE A 113 13.70 -13.29 4.34
N LYS A 114 14.72 -13.90 3.74
CA LYS A 114 14.94 -15.34 3.63
C LYS A 114 16.35 -15.69 4.08
N SER A 115 16.53 -16.90 4.62
CA SER A 115 17.80 -17.43 5.09
C SER A 115 18.53 -16.43 6.00
N ASN A 116 17.92 -16.07 7.13
CA ASN A 116 18.48 -15.12 8.11
C ASN A 116 18.89 -13.75 7.54
N GLY A 117 18.26 -13.30 6.44
CA GLY A 117 18.54 -11.99 5.86
C GLY A 117 19.55 -11.98 4.71
N TYR A 118 20.11 -13.13 4.34
CA TYR A 118 20.99 -13.22 3.17
C TYR A 118 20.25 -12.92 1.85
N TYR A 119 18.94 -13.12 1.84
CA TYR A 119 18.09 -12.80 0.70
C TYR A 119 16.88 -11.97 1.10
N VAL A 120 16.43 -11.10 0.20
CA VAL A 120 15.25 -10.26 0.35
C VAL A 120 14.22 -10.50 -0.74
N TYR A 121 12.95 -10.45 -0.36
CA TYR A 121 11.83 -10.39 -1.28
C TYR A 121 11.51 -8.93 -1.60
N LEU A 122 11.34 -8.61 -2.88
CA LEU A 122 11.04 -7.26 -3.33
C LEU A 122 9.67 -7.21 -4.00
N THR A 123 8.86 -6.21 -3.64
CA THR A 123 7.57 -5.95 -4.30
C THR A 123 7.50 -4.53 -4.86
N ASP A 124 6.67 -4.33 -5.88
CA ASP A 124 6.26 -2.99 -6.31
C ASP A 124 5.33 -2.36 -5.24
N GLY A 125 4.90 -1.11 -5.48
CA GLY A 125 3.95 -0.44 -4.61
C GLY A 125 2.52 -1.02 -4.64
N LEU A 126 2.22 -1.90 -5.61
CA LEU A 126 0.94 -2.60 -5.75
C LEU A 126 0.94 -3.97 -5.05
N GLY A 127 2.11 -4.42 -4.56
CA GLY A 127 2.31 -5.69 -3.86
C GLY A 127 2.71 -6.86 -4.74
N ASN A 128 2.98 -6.65 -6.04
CA ASN A 128 3.48 -7.69 -6.93
C ASN A 128 4.99 -7.86 -6.75
N TYR A 129 5.49 -9.09 -6.86
CA TYR A 129 6.93 -9.32 -6.85
C TYR A 129 7.58 -8.72 -8.09
N VAL A 130 8.69 -7.99 -7.91
CA VAL A 130 9.38 -7.29 -9.03
C VAL A 130 10.30 -8.20 -9.83
N LEU A 131 10.53 -9.44 -9.37
CA LEU A 131 11.32 -10.45 -10.06
C LEU A 131 10.38 -11.55 -10.52
N ASN A 132 10.46 -11.90 -11.80
CA ASN A 132 9.60 -12.92 -12.41
C ASN A 132 10.39 -14.04 -13.11
N SER A 133 11.67 -14.22 -12.75
CA SER A 133 12.57 -15.20 -13.37
C SER A 133 12.73 -16.47 -12.51
N GLY A 134 11.61 -17.05 -12.05
CA GLY A 134 11.57 -18.29 -11.25
C GLY A 134 12.08 -18.19 -9.80
N ARG A 135 12.73 -17.08 -9.42
CA ARG A 135 13.11 -16.76 -8.04
C ARG A 135 12.63 -15.36 -7.68
N ASN A 136 11.81 -15.26 -6.64
CA ASN A 136 11.21 -13.99 -6.20
C ASN A 136 12.06 -13.26 -5.14
N TYR A 137 13.35 -13.62 -5.00
CA TYR A 137 14.24 -13.09 -3.98
C TYR A 137 15.63 -12.76 -4.56
N VAL A 138 16.28 -11.74 -4.01
CA VAL A 138 17.64 -11.27 -4.38
C VAL A 138 18.58 -11.43 -3.22
N ASN A 139 19.87 -11.64 -3.48
CA ASN A 139 20.87 -11.55 -2.41
C ASN A 139 20.92 -10.11 -1.87
N THR A 140 20.89 -9.96 -0.55
CA THR A 140 20.88 -8.65 0.11
C THR A 140 22.08 -7.78 -0.26
N LYS A 141 23.26 -8.38 -0.53
CA LYS A 141 24.46 -7.64 -0.96
C LYS A 141 24.32 -7.00 -2.34
N GLN A 142 23.39 -7.49 -3.16
CA GLN A 142 23.09 -6.91 -4.48
C GLN A 142 22.04 -5.81 -4.39
N CYS A 143 21.49 -5.52 -3.20
CA CYS A 143 20.51 -4.46 -3.00
C CYS A 143 21.20 -3.19 -2.49
N GLN A 144 21.10 -2.12 -3.26
CA GLN A 144 21.48 -0.78 -2.86
C GLN A 144 20.26 -0.04 -2.34
N LEU A 145 20.32 0.45 -1.11
CA LEU A 145 19.28 1.28 -0.52
C LEU A 145 19.13 2.59 -1.33
N ILE A 146 17.90 2.91 -1.72
CA ILE A 146 17.55 4.23 -2.26
C ILE A 146 17.01 5.10 -1.11
N THR A 147 16.01 4.58 -0.38
CA THR A 147 15.33 5.34 0.68
C THR A 147 14.80 4.40 1.75
N HIS A 148 14.95 4.81 3.01
CA HIS A 148 14.20 4.27 4.12
C HIS A 148 12.77 4.81 4.11
N ASN A 149 11.81 3.98 3.76
CA ASN A 149 10.41 4.36 3.90
C ASN A 149 9.89 3.91 5.26
N GLY A 150 9.13 4.80 5.91
CA GLY A 150 8.40 4.50 7.14
C GLY A 150 7.35 3.43 6.90
N SER A 151 6.11 3.67 7.30
CA SER A 151 5.01 2.74 7.02
C SER A 151 4.29 3.08 5.71
N TRP A 152 4.91 3.83 4.80
CA TRP A 152 4.25 4.31 3.58
C TRP A 152 4.92 3.74 2.32
N GLN A 153 4.10 3.41 1.34
CA GLN A 153 4.52 2.96 0.02
C GLN A 153 3.84 3.84 -1.02
N LYS A 154 4.55 4.05 -2.13
CA LYS A 154 4.06 4.72 -3.32
C LYS A 154 3.98 3.69 -4.44
N ALA A 155 2.88 3.71 -5.17
CA ALA A 155 2.73 2.98 -6.42
C ALA A 155 2.27 3.94 -7.51
N GLU A 156 2.66 3.65 -8.74
CA GLU A 156 2.13 4.32 -9.93
C GLU A 156 1.63 3.27 -10.90
N GLN A 157 0.47 3.50 -11.49
CA GLN A 157 -0.12 2.62 -12.49
C GLN A 157 -0.81 3.46 -13.56
N LYS A 158 -0.85 2.97 -14.80
CA LYS A 158 -1.68 3.58 -15.85
C LYS A 158 -3.15 3.62 -15.41
N LEU A 159 -3.82 4.74 -15.62
CA LEU A 159 -5.23 4.94 -15.29
C LEU A 159 -6.11 3.85 -15.93
N SER A 160 -5.78 3.43 -17.15
CA SER A 160 -6.49 2.37 -17.88
C SER A 160 -6.48 1.00 -17.19
N LEU A 161 -5.50 0.73 -16.33
CA LEU A 161 -5.40 -0.52 -15.58
C LEU A 161 -5.97 -0.40 -14.16
N TYR A 162 -6.30 0.82 -13.72
CA TYR A 162 -6.85 1.06 -12.40
C TYR A 162 -8.34 0.70 -12.38
N LYS A 163 -8.72 -0.23 -11.52
CA LYS A 163 -10.13 -0.57 -11.29
C LYS A 163 -10.69 0.32 -10.17
N PHE A 164 -11.61 1.20 -10.54
CA PHE A 164 -12.42 1.94 -9.57
C PHE A 164 -13.25 0.93 -8.78
N LYS A 165 -12.88 0.72 -7.51
CA LYS A 165 -13.69 -0.02 -6.55
C LYS A 165 -14.77 0.89 -5.98
#